data_AF-A0A5A8F3U3-F1
#
_entry.id   AF-A0A5A8F3U3-F1
#
_cell.length_a   1.000
_cell.length_b   1.000
_cell.length_c   1.000
_cell.angle_alpha   90.00
_cell.angle_beta   90.00
_cell.angle_gamma   90.00
#
_symmetry.space_group_name_H-M   'P 1'
#
loop_
_entity.id
_entity.type
_entity.pdbx_description
1 polymer ?
#
loop_
_entity_poly.entity_id
_entity_poly.type
_entity_poly.pdbx_seq_one_letter_code
_entity_poly.pdbx_strand_id
1 'polypeptide(L)'
;MKLIKGLVVVLFVIFTMINGYTYKIADVDKTVKISALHLYINPISANSVSLTYSLFINYQGKEKTNSNVIEISIPKNVSNFEFLAGVNKQNVNFNQNKMIIKANLKPGENNIVIRMLKQINLPHFILPLKINKFTENIYILTPPSGIKIKGEDLYEGKEVEIQNNKLKYYFYPKLFPNMELSLFVNIKSETTSQIIDSYQPKFHSAAHVRFWRQSPFRGINPHIFLAILTILPISLFIYLKYKKRKKASNVEDINEQLKLLNLRKESLLEEIVNLDEKFANNKIDEKTYKEMRSKAKERLSKIQMNIERLKN
;
A
#
# COMPACT_ATOMS: atom_id res chain seq x y z
N MET A 1 -25.39 71.25 23.04
CA MET A 1 -25.36 70.91 21.60
C MET A 1 -23.98 70.39 21.10
N LYS A 2 -23.22 69.65 21.91
CA LYS A 2 -21.93 69.02 21.51
C LYS A 2 -21.93 67.48 21.57
N LEU A 3 -22.94 66.87 22.19
CA LEU A 3 -23.06 65.41 22.34
C LEU A 3 -23.61 64.68 21.11
N ILE A 4 -24.27 65.38 20.18
CA ILE A 4 -24.90 64.75 19.00
C ILE A 4 -23.89 64.51 17.88
N LYS A 5 -22.77 65.24 17.82
CA LYS A 5 -21.77 65.10 16.75
C LYS A 5 -20.85 63.88 16.93
N GLY A 6 -20.68 63.36 18.14
CA GLY A 6 -19.88 62.15 18.40
C GLY A 6 -20.59 60.85 18.02
N LEU A 7 -21.92 60.79 18.18
CA LEU A 7 -22.70 59.58 17.92
C LEU A 7 -22.80 59.24 16.41
N VAL A 8 -22.86 60.27 15.56
CA VAL A 8 -22.97 60.10 14.09
C VAL A 8 -21.67 59.58 13.47
N VAL A 9 -20.50 59.94 14.03
CA VAL A 9 -19.21 59.46 13.54
C VAL A 9 -18.96 58.00 13.94
N VAL A 10 -19.38 57.58 15.14
CA VAL A 10 -19.25 56.18 15.58
C VAL A 10 -20.18 55.26 14.79
N LEU A 11 -21.39 55.71 14.43
CA LEU A 11 -22.29 54.93 13.57
C LEU A 11 -21.77 54.79 12.14
N PHE A 12 -21.05 55.79 11.60
CA PHE A 12 -20.49 55.71 10.24
C PHE A 12 -19.31 54.73 10.14
N VAL A 13 -18.51 54.58 11.21
CA VAL A 13 -17.40 53.59 11.25
C VAL A 13 -17.92 52.17 11.45
N ILE A 14 -19.05 51.98 12.13
CA ILE A 14 -19.68 50.65 12.25
C ILE A 14 -20.37 50.26 10.93
N PHE A 15 -20.92 51.21 10.17
CA PHE A 15 -21.60 50.91 8.91
C PHE A 15 -20.62 50.50 7.78
N THR A 16 -19.39 51.01 7.77
CA THR A 16 -18.38 50.58 6.77
C THR A 16 -17.75 49.22 7.07
N MET A 17 -17.87 48.70 8.30
CA MET A 17 -17.41 47.35 8.68
C MET A 17 -18.44 46.24 8.39
N ILE A 18 -19.68 46.59 8.00
CA ILE A 18 -20.76 45.62 7.71
C ILE A 18 -20.98 45.43 6.20
N ASN A 19 -20.23 46.13 5.34
CA ASN A 19 -20.04 45.70 3.96
C ASN A 19 -19.08 44.50 3.91
N GLY A 20 -19.43 43.44 4.62
CA GLY A 20 -18.88 42.12 4.38
C GLY A 20 -19.14 41.82 2.92
N TYR A 21 -18.07 41.70 2.14
CA TYR A 21 -18.12 41.22 0.78
C TYR A 21 -18.80 39.85 0.80
N THR A 22 -20.12 39.83 0.60
CA THR A 22 -20.87 38.61 0.31
C THR A 22 -20.46 38.26 -1.11
N TYR A 23 -19.31 37.59 -1.25
CA TYR A 23 -19.03 36.83 -2.44
C TYR A 23 -20.24 35.92 -2.63
N LYS A 24 -20.99 36.11 -3.72
CA LYS A 24 -21.92 35.08 -4.19
C LYS A 24 -21.05 33.87 -4.46
N ILE A 25 -20.95 32.99 -3.46
CA ILE A 25 -20.33 31.69 -3.58
C ILE A 25 -21.22 30.97 -4.59
N ALA A 26 -20.82 31.00 -5.87
CA ALA A 26 -21.40 30.16 -6.90
C ALA A 26 -21.46 28.74 -6.32
N ASP A 27 -22.59 28.06 -6.52
CA ASP A 27 -22.90 26.76 -5.91
C ASP A 27 -21.68 25.83 -6.03
N VAL A 28 -20.90 25.76 -4.95
CA VAL A 28 -19.63 25.03 -4.96
C VAL A 28 -20.04 23.59 -5.07
N ASP A 29 -19.66 22.94 -6.17
CA ASP A 29 -19.85 21.51 -6.36
C ASP A 29 -19.29 20.76 -5.15
N LYS A 30 -20.19 20.40 -4.21
CA LYS A 30 -19.83 19.75 -2.94
C LYS A 30 -19.44 18.29 -3.16
N THR A 31 -19.72 17.75 -4.34
CA THR A 31 -19.48 16.33 -4.63
C THR A 31 -18.00 16.03 -4.81
N VAL A 32 -17.21 16.98 -5.30
CA VAL A 32 -15.75 16.83 -5.50
C VAL A 32 -15.01 17.94 -4.78
N LYS A 33 -14.24 17.57 -3.76
CA LYS A 33 -13.32 18.49 -3.07
C LYS A 33 -11.89 17.99 -3.11
N ILE A 34 -10.93 18.90 -3.12
CA ILE A 34 -9.51 18.58 -2.97
C ILE A 34 -9.15 18.78 -1.51
N SER A 35 -8.97 17.71 -0.76
CA SER A 35 -8.60 17.77 0.66
C SER A 35 -7.20 18.36 0.86
N ALA A 36 -6.29 18.07 -0.08
CA ALA A 36 -4.95 18.64 -0.09
C ALA A 36 -4.36 18.68 -1.51
N LEU A 37 -3.66 19.76 -1.83
CA LEU A 37 -2.79 19.88 -2.99
C LEU A 37 -1.35 19.98 -2.49
N HIS A 38 -0.51 19.01 -2.82
CA HIS A 38 0.92 19.12 -2.57
C HIS A 38 1.62 19.51 -3.88
N LEU A 39 2.34 20.62 -3.86
CA LEU A 39 3.18 21.07 -4.97
C LEU A 39 4.64 20.98 -4.57
N TYR A 40 5.35 20.00 -5.11
CA TYR A 40 6.80 19.88 -4.92
C TYR A 40 7.52 20.67 -6.00
N ILE A 41 8.44 21.53 -5.59
CA ILE A 41 9.29 22.33 -6.48
C ILE A 41 10.74 21.89 -6.23
N ASN A 42 11.34 21.18 -7.18
CA ASN A 42 12.70 20.67 -7.05
C ASN A 42 13.60 21.16 -8.20
N PRO A 43 14.70 21.89 -7.94
CA PRO A 43 15.64 22.25 -8.99
C PRO A 43 16.26 20.98 -9.59
N ILE A 44 16.31 20.89 -10.92
CA ILE A 44 16.98 19.80 -11.62
C ILE A 44 18.35 20.28 -12.14
N SER A 45 18.35 21.46 -12.74
CA SER A 45 19.55 22.14 -13.24
C SER A 45 19.46 23.65 -12.98
N ALA A 46 20.49 24.41 -13.34
CA ALA A 46 20.47 25.87 -13.22
C ALA A 46 19.22 26.49 -13.86
N ASN A 47 18.80 25.99 -15.02
CA ASN A 47 17.72 26.61 -15.80
C ASN A 47 16.43 25.77 -15.81
N SER A 48 16.32 24.74 -14.96
CA SER A 48 15.13 23.89 -14.96
C SER A 48 14.72 23.38 -13.58
N VAL A 49 13.40 23.27 -13.40
CA VAL A 49 12.78 22.87 -12.14
C VAL A 49 11.71 21.82 -12.42
N SER A 50 11.70 20.76 -11.61
CA SER A 50 10.60 19.81 -11.55
C SER A 50 9.46 20.39 -10.73
N LEU A 51 8.26 20.39 -11.29
CA LEU A 51 7.02 20.69 -10.57
C LEU A 51 6.22 19.39 -10.47
N THR A 52 5.98 18.90 -9.25
CA THR A 52 5.12 17.72 -9.03
C THR A 52 3.88 18.14 -8.25
N TYR A 53 2.73 18.04 -8.90
CA TYR A 53 1.41 18.23 -8.32
C TYR A 53 0.87 16.89 -7.83
N SER A 54 0.46 16.82 -6.57
CA SER A 54 -0.20 15.66 -5.96
C SER A 54 -1.52 16.11 -5.33
N LEU A 55 -2.63 15.73 -5.96
CA LEU A 55 -3.98 16.13 -5.59
C LEU A 55 -4.67 14.99 -4.85
N PHE A 56 -5.00 15.23 -3.59
CA PHE A 56 -5.79 14.33 -2.76
C PHE A 56 -7.26 14.75 -2.84
N ILE A 57 -8.04 13.99 -3.61
CA ILE A 57 -9.42 14.32 -3.95
C ILE A 57 -10.36 13.42 -3.13
N ASN A 58 -11.37 14.03 -2.52
CA ASN A 58 -12.48 13.32 -1.90
C ASN A 58 -13.72 13.51 -2.76
N TYR A 59 -14.23 12.40 -3.29
CA TYR A 59 -15.43 12.37 -4.11
C TYR A 59 -16.58 11.72 -3.34
N GLN A 60 -17.65 12.48 -3.10
CA GLN A 60 -18.80 12.07 -2.31
C GLN A 60 -19.95 11.49 -3.15
N GLY A 61 -19.76 11.30 -4.46
CA GLY A 61 -20.76 10.65 -5.29
C GLY A 61 -20.93 9.17 -4.97
N LYS A 62 -22.10 8.61 -5.29
CA LYS A 62 -22.44 7.20 -5.01
C LYS A 62 -21.78 6.22 -5.97
N GLU A 63 -21.55 6.65 -7.21
CA GLU A 63 -21.02 5.82 -8.28
C GLU A 63 -19.76 6.42 -8.89
N LYS A 64 -18.94 5.54 -9.46
CA LYS A 64 -17.75 5.93 -10.20
C LYS A 64 -18.15 6.80 -11.39
N THR A 65 -17.40 7.88 -11.65
CA THR A 65 -17.69 8.75 -12.79
C THR A 65 -16.42 9.19 -13.52
N ASN A 66 -16.55 9.36 -14.83
CA ASN A 66 -15.55 9.93 -15.72
C ASN A 66 -15.86 11.39 -16.13
N SER A 67 -16.98 11.96 -15.64
CA SER A 67 -17.43 13.29 -16.05
C SER A 67 -16.81 14.43 -15.23
N ASN A 68 -16.08 14.11 -14.16
CA ASN A 68 -15.49 15.12 -13.30
C ASN A 68 -14.28 15.77 -13.96
N VAL A 69 -14.40 17.07 -14.22
CA VAL A 69 -13.36 17.88 -14.84
C VAL A 69 -12.61 18.64 -13.75
N ILE A 70 -11.30 18.38 -13.65
CA ILE A 70 -10.38 19.13 -12.80
C ILE A 70 -9.49 19.97 -13.72
N GLU A 71 -9.53 21.28 -13.54
CA GLU A 71 -8.69 22.23 -14.27
C GLU A 71 -7.60 22.76 -13.35
N ILE A 72 -6.36 22.72 -13.82
CA ILE A 72 -5.18 23.24 -13.12
C ILE A 72 -4.44 24.18 -14.06
N SER A 73 -4.04 25.36 -13.59
CA SER A 73 -3.16 26.23 -14.36
C SER A 73 -1.78 25.61 -14.56
N ILE A 74 -1.24 25.76 -15.76
CA ILE A 74 0.11 25.35 -16.13
C ILE A 74 0.94 26.62 -16.34
N PRO A 75 2.13 26.73 -15.74
CA PRO A 75 3.04 27.82 -16.07
C PRO A 75 3.50 27.77 -17.53
N LYS A 76 3.93 28.91 -18.07
CA LYS A 76 4.58 28.94 -19.40
C LYS A 76 5.89 28.16 -19.38
N ASN A 77 6.32 27.69 -20.56
CA ASN A 77 7.58 26.98 -20.80
C ASN A 77 7.72 25.68 -19.98
N VAL A 78 6.66 24.88 -19.99
CA VAL A 78 6.63 23.56 -19.36
C VAL A 78 6.66 22.48 -20.42
N SER A 79 7.41 21.42 -20.16
CA SER A 79 7.52 20.21 -20.97
C SER A 79 7.50 18.96 -20.09
N ASN A 80 7.64 17.78 -20.72
CA ASN A 80 7.84 16.49 -20.06
C ASN A 80 6.79 16.18 -18.98
N PHE A 81 5.51 16.21 -19.36
CA PHE A 81 4.42 15.81 -18.48
C PHE A 81 4.45 14.29 -18.23
N GLU A 82 4.59 13.91 -16.97
CA GLU A 82 4.52 12.53 -16.47
C GLU A 82 3.28 12.36 -15.59
N PHE A 83 2.43 11.38 -15.90
CA PHE A 83 1.23 11.05 -15.13
C PHE A 83 1.53 9.87 -14.22
N LEU A 84 1.94 10.15 -12.98
CA LEU A 84 2.47 9.16 -12.04
C LEU A 84 1.38 8.35 -11.33
N ALA A 85 0.19 8.95 -11.12
CA ALA A 85 -0.93 8.26 -10.48
C ALA A 85 -2.29 8.88 -10.85
N GLY A 86 -3.34 8.05 -10.86
CA GLY A 86 -4.74 8.47 -10.87
C GLY A 86 -5.30 9.02 -12.19
N VAL A 87 -4.44 9.25 -13.20
CA VAL A 87 -4.82 9.85 -14.47
C VAL A 87 -4.18 9.09 -15.62
N ASN A 88 -4.98 8.79 -16.64
CA ASN A 88 -4.50 8.31 -17.93
C ASN A 88 -4.26 9.53 -18.85
N LYS A 89 -3.14 9.55 -19.57
CA LYS A 89 -2.78 10.60 -20.54
C LYS A 89 -3.90 10.90 -21.54
N GLN A 90 -4.67 9.90 -21.96
CA GLN A 90 -5.80 10.07 -22.88
C GLN A 90 -6.94 10.93 -22.33
N ASN A 91 -7.02 11.06 -21.00
CA ASN A 91 -8.06 11.84 -20.32
C ASN A 91 -7.59 13.26 -19.98
N VAL A 92 -6.45 13.69 -20.52
CA VAL A 92 -5.87 15.00 -20.27
C VAL A 92 -5.84 15.80 -21.55
N ASN A 93 -6.46 16.97 -21.52
CA ASN A 93 -6.39 17.94 -22.60
C ASN A 93 -5.62 19.18 -22.13
N PHE A 94 -4.79 19.71 -23.01
CA PHE A 94 -4.02 20.92 -22.78
C PHE A 94 -4.64 22.06 -23.57
N ASN A 95 -4.99 23.15 -22.88
CA ASN A 95 -5.51 24.36 -23.52
C ASN A 95 -4.74 25.57 -23.02
N GLN A 96 -3.87 26.12 -23.87
CA GLN A 96 -3.03 27.27 -23.58
C GLN A 96 -2.22 27.08 -22.27
N ASN A 97 -2.67 27.71 -21.18
CA ASN A 97 -2.03 27.71 -19.87
C ASN A 97 -2.82 26.86 -18.85
N LYS A 98 -3.60 25.88 -19.31
CA LYS A 98 -4.43 25.03 -18.46
C LYS A 98 -4.31 23.57 -18.84
N MET A 99 -4.30 22.72 -17.82
CA MET A 99 -4.45 21.28 -17.91
C MET A 99 -5.87 20.94 -17.50
N ILE A 100 -6.61 20.29 -18.39
CA ILE A 100 -8.00 19.86 -18.17
C ILE A 100 -7.97 18.34 -18.03
N ILE A 101 -8.26 17.84 -16.83
CA ILE A 101 -8.20 16.43 -16.49
C ILE A 101 -9.64 15.91 -16.34
N LYS A 102 -10.02 14.93 -17.17
CA LYS A 102 -11.25 14.15 -16.97
C LYS A 102 -10.95 13.00 -16.01
N ALA A 103 -11.16 13.25 -14.72
CA ALA A 103 -10.79 12.31 -13.66
C ALA A 103 -11.80 11.17 -13.53
N ASN A 104 -11.28 9.94 -13.47
CA ASN A 104 -12.09 8.75 -13.19
C ASN A 104 -12.16 8.53 -11.67
N LEU A 105 -13.06 9.26 -11.00
CA LEU A 105 -13.14 9.28 -9.55
C LEU A 105 -14.02 8.13 -9.04
N LYS A 106 -13.50 7.38 -8.05
CA LYS A 106 -14.26 6.41 -7.26
C LYS A 106 -14.78 7.08 -5.98
N PRO A 107 -15.94 6.69 -5.45
CA PRO A 107 -16.42 7.19 -4.16
C PRO A 107 -15.32 7.11 -3.08
N GLY A 108 -15.13 8.19 -2.32
CA GLY A 108 -14.09 8.32 -1.30
C GLY A 108 -12.80 8.98 -1.80
N GLU A 109 -11.66 8.50 -1.30
CA GLU A 109 -10.34 9.09 -1.55
C GLU A 109 -9.75 8.67 -2.90
N ASN A 110 -9.29 9.65 -3.67
CA ASN A 110 -8.60 9.49 -4.94
C ASN A 110 -7.31 10.32 -4.89
N ASN A 111 -6.30 9.90 -5.65
CA ASN A 111 -5.04 10.62 -5.74
C ASN A 111 -4.65 10.79 -7.21
N ILE A 112 -4.34 12.02 -7.61
CA ILE A 112 -3.80 12.34 -8.94
C ILE A 112 -2.42 12.94 -8.76
N VAL A 113 -1.41 12.33 -9.40
CA VAL A 113 -0.02 12.82 -9.33
C VAL A 113 0.49 13.09 -10.73
N ILE A 114 0.95 14.32 -10.94
CA ILE A 114 1.45 14.80 -12.23
C ILE A 114 2.76 15.52 -12.00
N ARG A 115 3.80 15.11 -12.72
CA ARG A 115 5.09 15.80 -12.75
C ARG A 115 5.27 16.48 -14.09
N MET A 116 5.92 17.63 -14.08
CA MET A 116 6.28 18.37 -15.28
C MET A 116 7.62 19.08 -15.09
N LEU A 117 8.31 19.34 -16.19
CA LEU A 117 9.57 20.08 -16.20
C LEU A 117 9.31 21.51 -16.64
N LYS A 118 9.69 22.49 -15.81
CA LYS A 118 9.62 23.90 -16.15
C LYS A 118 11.00 24.44 -16.48
N GLN A 119 11.15 25.03 -17.67
CA GLN A 119 12.31 25.86 -18.00
C GLN A 119 12.13 27.24 -17.34
N ILE A 120 13.20 27.73 -16.71
CA ILE A 120 13.23 28.99 -15.98
C ILE A 120 14.36 29.87 -16.49
N ASN A 121 14.08 31.17 -16.55
CA ASN A 121 15.12 32.19 -16.71
C ASN A 121 15.44 32.67 -15.29
N LEU A 122 16.56 32.22 -14.73
CA LEU A 122 16.98 32.58 -13.37
C LEU A 122 17.05 34.10 -13.16
N PRO A 123 16.94 34.58 -11.91
CA PRO A 123 16.86 33.82 -10.65
C PRO A 123 15.43 33.60 -10.14
N HIS A 124 14.39 33.96 -10.90
CA HIS A 124 13.02 33.89 -10.41
C HIS A 124 12.01 33.57 -11.51
N PHE A 125 10.86 33.03 -11.11
CA PHE A 125 9.71 32.89 -11.99
C PHE A 125 8.41 33.04 -11.21
N ILE A 126 7.35 33.39 -11.92
CA ILE A 126 5.99 33.42 -11.38
C ILE A 126 5.33 32.07 -11.69
N LEU A 127 4.79 31.46 -10.65
CA LEU A 127 4.03 30.23 -10.72
C LEU A 127 2.54 30.57 -10.50
N PRO A 128 1.73 30.61 -11.57
CA PRO A 128 0.29 30.79 -11.44
C PRO A 128 -0.32 29.49 -10.91
N LEU A 129 -1.11 29.59 -9.85
CA LEU A 129 -1.87 28.48 -9.28
C LEU A 129 -3.37 28.83 -9.26
N LYS A 130 -4.12 28.17 -10.14
CA LYS A 130 -5.56 28.26 -10.27
C LYS A 130 -6.13 26.85 -10.37
N ILE A 131 -7.14 26.56 -9.56
CA ILE A 131 -7.84 25.28 -9.57
C ILE A 131 -9.35 25.52 -9.59
N ASN A 132 -10.10 24.78 -10.42
CA ASN A 132 -11.55 24.94 -10.57
C ASN A 132 -12.38 24.19 -9.50
N LYS A 133 -11.74 23.61 -8.48
CA LYS A 133 -12.37 22.88 -7.38
C LYS A 133 -11.96 23.49 -6.05
N PHE A 134 -12.86 23.40 -5.08
CA PHE A 134 -12.59 23.80 -3.72
C PHE A 134 -11.44 22.96 -3.16
N THR A 135 -10.41 23.63 -2.64
CA THR A 135 -9.20 22.99 -2.11
C THR A 135 -9.01 23.39 -0.66
N GLU A 136 -9.08 22.45 0.26
CA GLU A 136 -9.01 22.73 1.70
C GLU A 136 -7.61 23.24 2.10
N ASN A 137 -6.56 22.63 1.56
CA ASN A 137 -5.18 22.92 1.94
C ASN A 137 -4.27 22.84 0.73
N ILE A 138 -3.36 23.81 0.58
CA ILE A 138 -2.26 23.75 -0.37
C ILE A 138 -0.95 23.75 0.41
N TYR A 139 -0.12 22.75 0.13
CA TYR A 139 1.23 22.63 0.66
C TYR A 139 2.23 22.75 -0.48
N ILE A 140 3.11 23.74 -0.42
CA ILE A 140 4.21 23.87 -1.39
C ILE A 140 5.48 23.40 -0.70
N LEU A 141 6.15 22.40 -1.27
CA LEU A 141 7.28 21.72 -0.67
C LEU A 141 8.53 21.98 -1.51
N THR A 142 9.58 22.46 -0.87
CA THR A 142 10.87 22.78 -1.51
C THR A 142 12.01 22.14 -0.74
N PRO A 143 13.20 21.99 -1.36
CA PRO A 143 14.43 21.81 -0.61
C PRO A 143 14.60 22.91 0.46
N PRO A 144 15.30 22.64 1.58
CA PRO A 144 15.44 23.59 2.69
C PRO A 144 16.21 24.85 2.30
N SER A 145 17.20 24.67 1.42
CA SER A 145 18.03 25.72 0.86
C SER A 145 17.72 25.90 -0.63
N GLY A 146 18.20 27.00 -1.21
CA GLY A 146 18.13 27.22 -2.66
C GLY A 146 16.81 27.81 -3.17
N ILE A 147 15.66 27.57 -2.52
CA ILE A 147 14.35 28.12 -2.97
C ILE A 147 13.70 28.98 -1.89
N LYS A 148 13.23 30.17 -2.29
CA LYS A 148 12.31 31.00 -1.49
C LYS A 148 11.03 31.25 -2.28
N ILE A 149 9.89 31.08 -1.62
CA ILE A 149 8.58 31.34 -2.22
C ILE A 149 7.91 32.50 -1.48
N LYS A 150 7.33 33.43 -2.23
CA LYS A 150 6.47 34.48 -1.71
C LYS A 150 5.12 34.42 -2.41
N GLY A 151 4.07 34.74 -1.68
CA GLY A 151 2.71 34.85 -2.22
C GLY A 151 1.86 35.65 -1.25
N GLU A 152 0.76 36.20 -1.75
CA GLU A 152 -0.29 36.77 -0.90
C GLU A 152 -0.85 35.67 0.01
N ASP A 153 -1.05 35.97 1.30
CA ASP A 153 -1.55 35.06 2.34
C ASP A 153 -0.84 33.68 2.44
N LEU A 154 0.38 33.59 1.93
CA LEU A 154 1.18 32.37 2.00
C LEU A 154 1.91 32.29 3.34
N TYR A 155 1.62 31.25 4.12
CA TYR A 155 2.30 30.99 5.39
C TYR A 155 3.59 30.23 5.15
N GLU A 156 4.71 30.74 5.66
CA GLU A 156 5.99 30.04 5.65
C GLU A 156 6.08 29.09 6.85
N GLY A 157 6.21 27.79 6.57
CA GLY A 157 6.35 26.74 7.58
C GLY A 157 7.80 26.50 7.99
N LYS A 158 7.98 25.68 9.03
CA LYS A 158 9.29 25.16 9.43
C LYS A 158 9.74 24.02 8.52
N GLU A 159 11.02 23.66 8.61
CA GLU A 159 11.50 22.43 7.99
C GLU A 159 10.81 21.20 8.59
N VAL A 160 10.47 20.25 7.71
CA VAL A 160 9.86 18.97 8.06
C VAL A 160 10.67 17.85 7.42
N GLU A 161 10.82 16.74 8.13
CA GLU A 161 11.47 15.56 7.59
C GLU A 161 10.43 14.60 7.04
N ILE A 162 10.50 14.34 5.73
CA ILE A 162 9.61 13.42 5.03
C ILE A 162 10.47 12.38 4.32
N GLN A 163 10.38 11.13 4.77
CA GLN A 163 11.14 10.01 4.18
C GLN A 163 12.66 10.27 4.16
N ASN A 164 13.21 10.76 5.28
CA ASN A 164 14.62 11.15 5.45
C ASN A 164 15.07 12.35 4.60
N ASN A 165 14.16 13.00 3.88
CA ASN A 165 14.43 14.25 3.19
C ASN A 165 13.92 15.41 4.03
N LYS A 166 14.81 16.35 4.37
CA LYS A 166 14.41 17.63 4.94
C LYS A 166 13.78 18.47 3.83
N LEU A 167 12.57 18.94 4.06
CA LEU A 167 11.84 19.80 3.15
C LEU A 167 11.36 21.02 3.92
N LYS A 168 11.37 22.17 3.25
CA LYS A 168 10.66 23.35 3.73
C LYS A 168 9.27 23.35 3.12
N TYR A 169 8.25 23.66 3.91
CA TYR A 169 6.90 23.77 3.42
C TYR A 169 6.37 25.19 3.53
N TYR A 170 5.52 25.56 2.58
CA TYR A 170 4.68 26.74 2.61
C TYR A 170 3.23 26.27 2.56
N PHE A 171 2.34 27.02 3.18
CA PHE A 171 0.96 26.61 3.38
C PHE A 171 0.00 27.72 2.97
N TYR A 172 -1.06 27.34 2.26
CA TYR A 172 -2.17 28.22 1.94
C TYR A 172 -3.49 27.52 2.31
N PRO A 173 -4.28 28.06 3.26
CA PRO A 173 -5.56 27.49 3.65
C PRO A 173 -6.64 27.87 2.64
N LYS A 174 -7.53 26.92 2.33
CA LYS A 174 -8.81 27.13 1.63
C LYS A 174 -8.72 27.97 0.35
N LEU A 175 -8.47 27.31 -0.78
CA LEU A 175 -8.63 27.93 -2.09
C LEU A 175 -10.05 27.68 -2.63
N PHE A 176 -10.79 28.75 -2.86
CA PHE A 176 -12.08 28.67 -3.52
C PHE A 176 -11.92 28.40 -5.03
N PRO A 177 -12.91 27.74 -5.67
CA PRO A 177 -12.88 27.49 -7.11
C PRO A 177 -12.55 28.74 -7.93
N ASN A 178 -11.62 28.62 -8.86
CA ASN A 178 -11.19 29.66 -9.79
C ASN A 178 -10.50 30.88 -9.17
N MET A 179 -10.19 30.86 -7.88
CA MET A 179 -9.28 31.84 -7.29
C MET A 179 -7.88 31.65 -7.89
N GLU A 180 -7.24 32.77 -8.26
CA GLU A 180 -5.91 32.79 -8.86
C GLU A 180 -4.89 33.23 -7.83
N LEU A 181 -3.90 32.37 -7.57
CA LEU A 181 -2.74 32.70 -6.76
C LEU A 181 -1.52 32.89 -7.66
N SER A 182 -0.73 33.93 -7.36
CA SER A 182 0.55 34.15 -8.03
C SER A 182 1.68 33.96 -7.02
N LEU A 183 2.44 32.88 -7.19
CA LEU A 183 3.57 32.55 -6.33
C LEU A 183 4.86 33.02 -6.98
N PHE A 184 5.60 33.89 -6.31
CA PHE A 184 6.92 34.33 -6.73
C PHE A 184 7.97 33.36 -6.20
N VAL A 185 8.57 32.57 -7.09
CA VAL A 185 9.58 31.56 -6.75
C VAL A 185 10.96 32.12 -7.10
N ASN A 186 11.82 32.29 -6.10
CA ASN A 186 13.21 32.72 -6.25
C ASN A 186 14.14 31.54 -5.98
N ILE A 187 15.06 31.29 -6.91
CA ILE A 187 16.01 30.19 -6.89
C ILE A 187 17.43 30.77 -6.83
N LYS A 188 18.18 30.39 -5.81
CA LYS A 188 19.60 30.71 -5.68
C LYS A 188 20.43 29.78 -6.58
N SER A 189 21.30 30.38 -7.38
CA SER A 189 22.10 29.68 -8.41
C SER A 189 23.09 28.65 -7.86
N GLU A 190 23.38 28.63 -6.56
CA GLU A 190 24.38 27.74 -5.93
C GLU A 190 23.84 26.36 -5.54
N THR A 191 22.60 26.02 -5.91
CA THR A 191 21.98 24.77 -5.46
C THR A 191 22.56 23.59 -6.24
N THR A 192 23.56 22.92 -5.66
CA THR A 192 24.07 21.63 -6.14
C THR A 192 22.93 20.63 -6.08
N SER A 193 22.54 20.07 -7.23
CA SER A 193 21.39 19.19 -7.40
C SER A 193 21.49 17.96 -6.48
N GLN A 194 20.79 17.98 -5.33
CA GLN A 194 20.31 16.72 -4.76
C GLN A 194 19.14 16.27 -5.64
N ILE A 195 19.48 15.53 -6.69
CA ILE A 195 18.51 14.85 -7.54
C ILE A 195 17.74 13.91 -6.62
N ILE A 196 16.48 14.25 -6.31
CA ILE A 196 15.57 13.37 -5.60
C ILE A 196 15.14 12.32 -6.61
N ASP A 197 15.97 11.28 -6.77
CA ASP A 197 15.64 10.14 -7.62
C ASP A 197 14.42 9.41 -7.03
N SER A 198 13.37 9.37 -7.85
CA SER A 198 12.11 8.64 -7.62
C SER A 198 11.24 9.12 -6.43
N TYR A 199 10.40 10.12 -6.69
CA TYR A 199 9.11 10.20 -6.01
C TYR A 199 8.24 9.03 -6.49
N GLN A 200 8.31 7.90 -5.79
CA GLN A 200 7.28 6.87 -5.87
C GLN A 200 6.16 7.21 -4.88
N PRO A 201 4.89 7.29 -5.31
CA PRO A 201 3.78 7.49 -4.38
C PRO A 201 3.73 6.30 -3.41
N LYS A 202 4.03 6.52 -2.12
CA LYS A 202 3.91 5.47 -1.10
C LYS A 202 2.43 5.11 -0.91
N PHE A 203 2.14 3.81 -0.98
CA PHE A 203 0.83 3.16 -0.83
C PHE A 203 0.16 3.31 0.55
N HIS A 204 0.57 4.26 1.39
CA HIS A 204 0.01 4.45 2.72
C HIS A 204 -0.82 5.72 2.77
N SER A 205 -2.14 5.57 2.93
CA SER A 205 -3.02 6.70 3.23
C SER A 205 -2.64 7.32 4.59
N ALA A 206 -2.85 8.62 4.76
CA ALA A 206 -2.60 9.31 6.02
C ALA A 206 -3.39 8.69 7.19
N ALA A 207 -4.59 8.18 6.90
CA ALA A 207 -5.40 7.44 7.86
C ALA A 207 -4.72 6.14 8.34
N HIS A 208 -4.12 5.37 7.43
CA HIS A 208 -3.40 4.14 7.77
C HIS A 208 -2.17 4.42 8.67
N VAL A 209 -1.41 5.47 8.36
CA VAL A 209 -0.27 5.90 9.18
C VAL A 209 -0.72 6.36 10.57
N ARG A 210 -1.83 7.12 10.66
CA ARG A 210 -2.38 7.60 11.93
C ARG A 210 -2.87 6.44 12.80
N PHE A 211 -3.59 5.49 12.20
CA PHE A 211 -4.04 4.27 12.89
C PHE A 211 -2.85 3.51 13.50
N TRP A 212 -1.78 3.30 12.73
CA TRP A 212 -0.59 2.61 13.23
C TRP A 212 0.06 3.33 14.41
N ARG A 213 0.21 4.66 14.33
CA ARG A 213 0.80 5.49 15.39
C ARG A 213 -0.01 5.53 16.68
N GLN A 214 -1.33 5.36 16.58
CA GLN A 214 -2.25 5.32 17.71
C GLN A 214 -2.40 3.90 18.30
N SER A 215 -1.90 2.88 17.61
CA SER A 215 -1.94 1.49 18.09
C SER A 215 -0.95 1.26 19.25
N PRO A 216 -1.19 0.25 20.09
CA PRO A 216 -0.21 -0.19 21.10
C PRO A 216 1.12 -0.68 20.49
N PHE A 217 1.15 -0.94 19.17
CA PHE A 217 2.33 -1.40 18.43
C PHE A 217 3.12 -0.28 17.75
N ARG A 218 2.89 0.99 18.12
CA ARG A 218 3.52 2.18 17.52
C ARG A 218 5.06 2.20 17.49
N GLY A 219 5.74 1.32 18.22
CA GLY A 219 7.20 1.17 18.23
C GLY A 219 7.74 0.06 17.30
N ILE A 220 6.88 -0.73 16.68
CA ILE A 220 7.27 -1.84 15.80
C ILE A 220 7.08 -1.42 14.34
N ASN A 221 7.97 -1.86 13.45
CA ASN A 221 7.79 -1.63 12.01
C ASN A 221 6.54 -2.38 11.51
N PRO A 222 5.56 -1.69 10.88
CA PRO A 222 4.30 -2.31 10.45
C PRO A 222 4.48 -3.45 9.43
N HIS A 223 5.53 -3.38 8.60
CA HIS A 223 5.81 -4.40 7.61
C HIS A 223 6.33 -5.68 8.27
N ILE A 224 7.20 -5.52 9.26
CA ILE A 224 7.73 -6.64 10.05
C ILE A 224 6.61 -7.28 10.88
N PHE A 225 5.75 -6.46 11.49
CA PHE A 225 4.59 -6.95 12.23
C PHE A 225 3.66 -7.78 11.34
N LEU A 226 3.36 -7.32 10.12
CA LEU A 226 2.53 -8.05 9.16
C LEU A 226 3.20 -9.36 8.70
N ALA A 227 4.51 -9.34 8.48
CA ALA A 227 5.26 -10.54 8.12
C ALA A 227 5.18 -11.58 9.26
N ILE A 228 5.34 -11.17 10.51
CA ILE A 228 5.19 -12.06 11.67
C ILE A 228 3.76 -12.60 11.75
N LEU A 229 2.75 -11.74 11.60
CA LEU A 229 1.34 -12.13 11.68
C LEU A 229 0.93 -13.13 10.59
N THR A 230 1.56 -13.09 9.43
CA THR A 230 1.26 -14.01 8.32
C THR A 230 2.10 -15.28 8.36
N ILE A 231 3.39 -15.18 8.65
CA ILE A 231 4.29 -16.33 8.65
C ILE A 231 3.94 -17.31 9.77
N LEU A 232 3.74 -16.84 11.00
CA LEU A 232 3.51 -17.68 12.17
C LEU A 232 2.31 -18.66 12.02
N PRO A 233 1.10 -18.22 11.61
CA PRO A 233 -0.02 -19.14 11.40
C PRO A 233 0.19 -20.06 10.21
N ILE A 234 0.85 -19.61 9.13
CA ILE A 234 1.16 -20.46 7.96
C ILE A 234 2.14 -21.57 8.36
N SER A 235 3.21 -21.24 9.10
CA SER A 235 4.18 -22.20 9.60
C SER A 235 3.53 -23.24 10.52
N LEU A 236 2.66 -22.79 11.43
CA LEU A 236 1.92 -23.69 12.32
C LEU A 236 0.98 -24.61 11.53
N PHE A 237 0.27 -24.09 10.54
CA PHE A 237 -0.61 -24.87 9.68
C PHE A 237 0.15 -25.95 8.88
N ILE A 238 1.28 -25.59 8.28
CA ILE A 238 2.16 -26.51 7.56
C ILE A 238 2.68 -27.60 8.50
N TYR A 239 3.16 -27.23 9.69
CA TYR A 239 3.64 -28.17 10.70
C TYR A 239 2.56 -29.19 11.12
N LEU A 240 1.33 -28.72 11.38
CA LEU A 240 0.22 -29.59 11.75
C LEU A 240 -0.18 -30.54 10.62
N LYS A 241 -0.21 -30.07 9.36
CA LYS A 241 -0.44 -30.90 8.17
C LYS A 241 0.65 -31.97 8.00
N TYR A 242 1.92 -31.59 8.15
CA TYR A 242 3.05 -32.51 8.06
C TYR A 242 2.98 -33.59 9.15
N LYS A 243 2.70 -33.19 10.40
CA LYS A 243 2.55 -34.13 11.53
C LYS A 243 1.41 -35.12 11.32
N LYS A 244 0.28 -34.70 10.73
CA LYS A 244 -0.84 -35.58 10.38
C LYS A 244 -0.45 -36.57 9.27
N ARG A 245 0.25 -36.12 8.23
CA ARG A 245 0.72 -37.00 7.13
C ARG A 245 1.72 -38.04 7.62
N LYS A 246 2.68 -37.67 8.48
CA LYS A 246 3.66 -38.61 9.04
C LYS A 246 3.00 -39.69 9.92
N LYS A 247 1.94 -39.33 10.66
CA LYS A 247 1.15 -40.31 11.40
C LYS A 247 0.36 -41.23 10.47
N ALA A 248 -0.26 -40.70 9.42
CA ALA A 248 -0.98 -41.51 8.44
C ALA A 248 -0.06 -42.48 7.70
N SER A 249 1.11 -42.02 7.23
CA SER A 249 2.07 -42.89 6.54
C SER A 249 2.66 -43.98 7.43
N ASN A 250 2.90 -43.68 8.71
CA ASN A 250 3.39 -44.68 9.66
C ASN A 250 2.33 -45.75 9.97
N VAL A 251 1.05 -45.37 10.04
CA VAL A 251 -0.06 -46.33 10.21
C VAL A 251 -0.25 -47.18 8.95
N GLU A 252 -0.11 -46.58 7.76
CA GLU A 252 -0.20 -47.30 6.49
C GLU A 252 0.94 -48.31 6.32
N ASP A 253 2.18 -47.93 6.63
CA ASP A 253 3.35 -48.83 6.63
C ASP A 253 3.20 -49.98 7.66
N ILE A 254 2.71 -49.70 8.87
CA ILE A 254 2.42 -50.74 9.87
C ILE A 254 1.36 -51.72 9.36
N ASN A 255 0.31 -51.24 8.69
CA ASN A 255 -0.75 -52.10 8.14
C ASN A 255 -0.24 -52.97 6.98
N GLU A 256 0.61 -52.43 6.10
CA GLU A 256 1.25 -53.20 5.03
C GLU A 256 2.17 -54.29 5.58
N GLN A 257 2.98 -53.97 6.59
CA GLN A 257 3.85 -54.94 7.27
C GLN A 257 3.05 -56.06 7.95
N LEU A 258 1.94 -55.72 8.63
CA LEU A 258 1.03 -56.70 9.22
C LEU A 258 0.40 -57.62 8.16
N LYS A 259 -0.02 -57.06 7.01
CA LYS A 259 -0.57 -57.84 5.90
C LYS A 259 0.44 -58.86 5.37
N LEU A 260 1.69 -58.43 5.14
CA LEU A 260 2.76 -59.31 4.66
C LEU A 260 3.08 -60.43 5.65
N LEU A 261 3.14 -60.12 6.95
CA LEU A 261 3.39 -61.12 7.99
C LEU A 261 2.24 -62.14 8.10
N ASN A 262 0.99 -61.71 7.95
CA ASN A 262 -0.16 -62.62 7.93
C ASN A 262 -0.12 -63.56 6.70
N LEU A 263 0.22 -63.06 5.51
CA LEU A 263 0.39 -63.91 4.32
C LEU A 263 1.50 -64.95 4.50
N ARG A 264 2.64 -64.57 5.10
CA ARG A 264 3.72 -65.51 5.40
C ARG A 264 3.32 -66.54 6.44
N LYS A 265 2.53 -66.15 7.44
CA LYS A 265 1.96 -67.07 8.44
C LYS A 265 1.07 -68.11 7.77
N GLU A 266 0.17 -67.70 6.88
CA GLU A 266 -0.70 -68.60 6.11
C GLU A 266 0.11 -69.57 5.26
N SER A 267 1.11 -69.07 4.52
CA SER A 267 2.01 -69.90 3.71
C SER A 267 2.78 -70.94 4.53
N LEU A 268 3.26 -70.59 5.73
CA LEU A 268 3.93 -71.55 6.63
C LEU A 268 2.96 -72.58 7.22
N LEU A 269 1.72 -72.20 7.49
CA LEU A 269 0.70 -73.14 7.94
C LEU A 269 0.38 -74.14 6.83
N GLU A 270 0.25 -73.68 5.59
CA GLU A 270 0.08 -74.53 4.42
C GLU A 270 1.29 -75.45 4.19
N GLU A 271 2.52 -74.96 4.41
CA GLU A 271 3.73 -75.79 4.37
C GLU A 271 3.68 -76.91 5.41
N ILE A 272 3.25 -76.61 6.64
CA ILE A 272 3.10 -77.61 7.71
C ILE A 272 2.05 -78.65 7.34
N VAL A 273 0.89 -78.24 6.79
CA VAL A 273 -0.16 -79.15 6.32
C VAL A 273 0.37 -80.06 5.21
N ASN A 274 1.07 -79.50 4.23
CA ASN A 274 1.69 -80.27 3.14
C ASN A 274 2.74 -81.27 3.65
N LEU A 275 3.52 -80.91 4.68
CA LEU A 275 4.46 -81.83 5.32
C LEU A 275 3.73 -82.98 6.04
N ASP A 276 2.64 -82.66 6.75
CA ASP A 276 1.80 -83.65 7.44
C ASP A 276 1.18 -84.64 6.43
N GLU A 277 0.69 -84.15 5.28
CA GLU A 277 0.17 -84.99 4.20
C GLU A 277 1.25 -85.86 3.52
N LYS A 278 2.44 -85.31 3.26
CA LYS A 278 3.55 -86.07 2.66
C LYS A 278 4.01 -87.19 3.57
N PHE A 279 4.06 -86.96 4.89
CA PHE A 279 4.40 -87.98 5.86
C PHE A 279 3.31 -89.05 5.94
N ALA A 280 2.03 -88.68 6.02
CA ALA A 280 0.90 -89.62 6.04
C ALA A 280 0.86 -90.54 4.81
N ASN A 281 1.29 -90.03 3.65
CA ASN A 281 1.37 -90.79 2.40
C ASN A 281 2.71 -91.54 2.22
N ASN A 282 3.55 -91.66 3.25
CA ASN A 282 4.88 -92.28 3.21
C ASN A 282 5.83 -91.72 2.13
N LYS A 283 5.65 -90.45 1.73
CA LYS A 283 6.48 -89.80 0.69
C LYS A 283 7.80 -89.23 1.25
N ILE A 284 7.92 -89.11 2.57
CA ILE A 284 9.11 -88.64 3.29
C ILE A 284 9.32 -89.50 4.53
N ASP A 285 10.58 -89.70 4.93
CA ASP A 285 10.91 -90.44 6.15
C ASP A 285 10.69 -89.62 7.43
N GLU A 286 10.53 -90.30 8.56
CA GLU A 286 10.19 -89.69 9.85
C GLU A 286 11.23 -88.66 10.33
N LYS A 287 12.51 -88.89 10.06
CA LYS A 287 13.59 -87.99 10.49
C LYS A 287 13.51 -86.68 9.70
N THR A 288 13.36 -86.77 8.39
CA THR A 288 13.19 -85.61 7.50
C THR A 288 11.93 -84.83 7.84
N TYR A 289 10.81 -85.51 8.11
CA TYR A 289 9.57 -84.88 8.55
C TYR A 289 9.73 -84.08 9.85
N LYS A 290 10.31 -84.70 10.89
CA LYS A 290 10.52 -84.06 12.19
C LYS A 290 11.40 -82.80 12.07
N GLU A 291 12.47 -82.86 11.28
CA GLU A 291 13.36 -81.73 11.07
C GLU A 291 12.68 -80.57 10.34
N MET A 292 12.02 -80.85 9.21
CA MET A 292 11.33 -79.83 8.40
C MET A 292 10.18 -79.18 9.17
N ARG A 293 9.37 -79.98 9.88
CA ARG A 293 8.24 -79.47 10.67
C ARG A 293 8.70 -78.62 11.85
N SER A 294 9.81 -79.01 12.50
CA SER A 294 10.40 -78.21 13.58
C SER A 294 10.86 -76.83 13.09
N LYS A 295 11.57 -76.79 11.95
CA LYS A 295 12.01 -75.53 11.33
C LYS A 295 10.83 -74.64 10.90
N ALA A 296 9.77 -75.22 10.34
CA ALA A 296 8.57 -74.47 9.96
C ALA A 296 7.85 -73.88 11.18
N LYS A 297 7.74 -74.64 12.28
CA LYS A 297 7.18 -74.15 13.55
C LYS A 297 8.00 -73.03 14.17
N GLU A 298 9.32 -73.12 14.13
CA GLU A 298 10.20 -72.06 14.64
C GLU A 298 10.01 -70.74 13.86
N ARG A 299 9.95 -70.82 12.52
CA ARG A 299 9.65 -69.66 11.67
C ARG A 299 8.27 -69.07 11.96
N LEU A 300 7.27 -69.92 12.16
CA LEU A 300 5.91 -69.49 12.50
C LEU A 300 5.87 -68.72 13.83
N SER A 301 6.56 -69.21 14.86
CA SER A 301 6.67 -68.54 16.16
C SER A 301 7.31 -67.16 16.03
N LYS A 302 8.41 -67.05 15.28
CA LYS A 302 9.08 -65.76 15.00
C LYS A 302 8.14 -64.76 14.31
N ILE A 303 7.34 -65.22 13.34
CA ILE A 303 6.37 -64.36 12.65
C ILE A 303 5.25 -63.91 13.60
N GLN A 304 4.74 -64.80 14.45
CA GLN A 304 3.71 -64.46 15.43
C GLN A 304 4.21 -63.41 16.44
N MET A 305 5.44 -63.54 16.94
CA MET A 305 6.05 -62.53 17.81
C MET A 305 6.15 -61.16 17.13
N ASN A 306 6.51 -61.12 15.84
CA ASN A 306 6.58 -59.87 15.08
C ASN A 306 5.19 -59.25 14.85
N ILE A 307 4.16 -60.06 14.63
CA ILE A 307 2.77 -59.58 14.51
C ILE A 307 2.31 -58.95 15.83
N GLU A 308 2.52 -59.64 16.96
CA GLU A 308 2.13 -59.13 18.29
C GLU A 308 2.90 -57.87 18.68
N ARG A 309 4.16 -57.76 18.27
CA ARG A 309 4.96 -56.53 18.45
C ARG A 309 4.44 -55.35 17.64
N LEU A 310 3.87 -55.57 16.46
CA LEU A 310 3.33 -54.50 15.60
C LEU A 310 1.90 -54.10 15.96
N LYS A 311 1.17 -54.93 16.71
CA LYS A 311 -0.19 -54.64 17.20
C LYS A 311 -0.22 -53.85 18.51
N ASN A 312 0.81 -53.99 19.34
CA ASN A 312 0.97 -53.28 20.62
C ASN A 312 1.70 -51.95 20.43
#